data_AF-A0A2A5VH51-F1
#
_entry.id   AF-A0A2A5VH51-F1
#
_cell.length_a   1.000
_cell.length_b   1.000
_cell.length_c   1.000
_cell.angle_alpha   90.00
_cell.angle_beta   90.00
_cell.angle_gamma   90.00
#
_symmetry.space_group_name_H-M   'P 1'
#
loop_
_entity.id
_entity.type
_entity.pdbx_description
1 polymer ?
#
loop_
_entity_poly.entity_id
_entity_poly.type
_entity_poly.pdbx_seq_one_letter_code
_entity_poly.pdbx_strand_id
1 'polypeptide(L)'
;MRSLGITARLGVFAFVLILLREVMEHPMWGEPPVGAPTTVDFAVSILDDWALVTVVLGILLSMAMIGASYLVRDERLVNLLYDMGGDE
;
A
#
# COMPACT_ATOMS: atom_id res chain seq x y z
N MET A 1 23.90 -23.44 -6.90
CA MET A 1 23.36 -22.23 -6.23
C MET A 1 23.38 -20.98 -7.12
N ARG A 2 24.49 -20.64 -7.79
CA ARG A 2 24.57 -19.46 -8.69
C ARG A 2 23.59 -19.49 -9.86
N SER A 3 23.41 -20.64 -10.51
CA SER A 3 22.45 -20.83 -11.62
C SER A 3 21.01 -20.57 -11.17
N LEU A 4 20.62 -21.13 -10.02
CA LEU A 4 19.29 -20.94 -9.45
C LEU A 4 18.99 -19.47 -9.13
N GLY A 5 19.99 -18.73 -8.63
CA GLY A 5 19.87 -17.29 -8.38
C GLY A 5 19.73 -16.45 -9.66
N ILE A 6 20.41 -16.82 -10.74
CA ILE A 6 20.27 -16.14 -12.05
C ILE A 6 18.88 -16.41 -12.64
N THR A 7 18.40 -17.65 -12.59
CA THR A 7 17.06 -18.02 -13.07
C THR A 7 15.98 -17.28 -12.29
N ALA A 8 16.09 -17.20 -10.97
CA ALA A 8 15.14 -16.45 -10.14
C ALA A 8 15.09 -14.96 -10.52
N ARG A 9 16.24 -14.32 -10.73
CA ARG A 9 16.31 -12.90 -11.15
C ARG A 9 15.67 -12.66 -12.52
N LEU A 10 15.95 -13.55 -13.48
CA LEU A 10 15.32 -13.49 -14.80
C LEU A 10 13.81 -13.72 -14.71
N GLY A 11 13.37 -14.65 -13.86
CA GLY A 11 11.95 -14.91 -13.60
C GLY A 11 11.24 -13.70 -13.01
N VAL A 12 11.82 -13.06 -12.00
CA VAL A 12 11.27 -11.82 -11.41
C VAL A 12 11.23 -10.70 -12.45
N PHE A 13 12.29 -10.54 -13.24
CA PHE A 13 12.31 -9.53 -14.30
C PHE A 13 11.21 -9.77 -15.35
N ALA A 14 11.06 -11.00 -15.83
CA ALA A 14 9.99 -11.37 -16.76
C ALA A 14 8.61 -11.17 -16.14
N PHE A 15 8.43 -11.52 -14.87
CA PHE A 15 7.18 -11.33 -14.14
C PHE A 15 6.81 -9.85 -14.03
N VAL A 16 7.77 -8.97 -13.72
CA VAL A 16 7.55 -7.52 -13.72
C VAL A 16 7.13 -7.00 -15.09
N LEU A 17 7.72 -7.49 -16.17
CA LEU A 17 7.32 -7.12 -17.54
C LEU A 17 5.89 -7.57 -17.86
N ILE A 18 5.50 -8.76 -17.43
CA ILE A 18 4.13 -9.27 -17.59
C ILE A 18 3.15 -8.38 -16.83
N LEU A 19 3.44 -8.08 -15.56
CA LEU A 19 2.59 -7.19 -14.76
C LEU A 19 2.47 -5.79 -15.39
N LEU A 20 3.59 -5.23 -15.86
CA LEU A 20 3.59 -3.93 -16.53
C LEU A 20 2.70 -3.96 -17.77
N ARG A 21 2.78 -5.03 -18.57
CA ARG A 21 1.93 -5.20 -19.74
C ARG A 21 0.45 -5.24 -19.37
N GLU A 22 0.06 -6.07 -18.41
CA GLU A 22 -1.35 -6.19 -17.97
C GLU A 22 -1.89 -4.86 -17.44
N VAL A 23 -1.08 -4.12 -16.67
CA VAL A 23 -1.47 -2.80 -16.18
C VAL A 23 -1.67 -1.82 -17.33
N MET A 24 -0.79 -1.84 -18.34
CA MET A 24 -0.87 -0.92 -19.49
C MET A 24 -1.98 -1.28 -20.48
N GLU A 25 -2.34 -2.57 -20.59
CA GLU A 25 -3.41 -3.05 -21.45
C GLU A 25 -4.80 -2.90 -20.82
N HIS A 26 -4.89 -2.44 -19.56
CA HIS A 26 -6.16 -2.30 -18.87
C HIS A 26 -7.11 -1.32 -19.60
N PRO A 27 -8.38 -1.71 -19.88
CA PRO A 27 -9.34 -0.90 -20.64
C PRO A 27 -9.57 0.51 -20.08
N MET A 28 -9.32 0.74 -18.79
CA MET A 28 -9.45 2.06 -18.15
C MET A 28 -8.62 3.16 -18.82
N TRP A 29 -7.52 2.80 -19.50
CA TRP A 29 -6.64 3.78 -20.17
C TRP A 29 -7.11 4.14 -21.59
N GLY A 30 -8.01 3.35 -22.17
CA GLY A 30 -8.49 3.54 -23.55
C GLY A 30 -9.68 4.49 -23.67
N GLU A 31 -10.38 4.75 -22.57
CA GLU A 31 -11.57 5.60 -22.57
C GLU A 31 -11.20 7.07 -22.29
N PRO A 32 -11.72 8.02 -23.09
CA PRO A 32 -11.54 9.44 -22.78
C PRO A 32 -12.16 9.76 -21.42
N PRO A 33 -11.60 10.73 -20.65
CA PRO A 33 -12.13 11.07 -19.34
C PRO A 33 -13.59 11.51 -19.43
N VAL A 34 -14.51 10.68 -18.94
CA VAL A 34 -15.95 10.92 -18.98
C VAL A 34 -16.36 11.80 -17.79
N GLY A 35 -15.83 13.03 -17.73
CA GLY A 35 -16.09 13.95 -16.62
C GLY A 35 -15.75 13.38 -15.23
N ALA A 36 -16.15 14.08 -14.17
CA ALA A 36 -16.06 13.54 -12.82
C ALA A 36 -17.27 12.63 -12.54
N PRO A 37 -17.09 11.47 -11.89
CA PRO A 37 -18.20 10.61 -11.50
C PRO A 37 -19.13 11.37 -10.55
N THR A 38 -20.43 11.06 -10.59
CA THR A 38 -21.33 11.55 -9.55
C THR A 38 -20.99 10.88 -8.21
N THR A 39 -21.45 11.47 -7.09
CA THR A 39 -21.27 10.86 -5.77
C THR A 39 -21.79 9.42 -5.70
N VAL A 40 -22.87 9.13 -6.45
CA VAL A 40 -23.46 7.79 -6.51
C VAL A 40 -22.57 6.84 -7.30
N ASP A 41 -22.11 7.25 -8.49
CA ASP A 41 -21.24 6.42 -9.34
C ASP A 41 -19.91 6.10 -8.63
N PHE A 42 -19.36 7.08 -7.91
CA PHE A 42 -18.15 6.89 -7.12
C PHE A 42 -18.37 5.91 -5.96
N ALA A 43 -19.51 5.99 -5.28
CA ALA A 43 -19.85 5.07 -4.19
C ALA A 43 -19.99 3.63 -4.71
N VAL A 44 -20.66 3.43 -5.85
CA VAL A 44 -20.77 2.11 -6.51
C VAL A 44 -19.38 1.60 -6.89
N SER A 45 -18.55 2.45 -7.49
CA SER A 45 -17.20 2.06 -7.90
C SER A 45 -16.34 1.60 -6.72
N ILE A 46 -16.33 2.32 -5.59
CA ILE A 46 -15.46 1.97 -4.44
C ILE A 46 -16.01 0.82 -3.61
N LEU A 47 -17.33 0.71 -3.46
CA LEU A 47 -17.97 -0.25 -2.55
C LEU A 47 -18.41 -1.54 -3.22
N ASP A 48 -18.57 -1.56 -4.55
CA ASP A 48 -18.96 -2.73 -5.33
C ASP A 48 -17.81 -3.17 -6.25
N ASP A 49 -17.49 -2.39 -7.29
CA ASP A 49 -16.50 -2.77 -8.31
C ASP A 49 -15.10 -2.99 -7.73
N TRP A 50 -14.67 -2.11 -6.82
CA TRP A 50 -13.34 -2.13 -6.19
C TRP A 50 -13.37 -2.56 -4.72
N ALA A 51 -14.46 -3.18 -4.26
CA ALA A 51 -14.70 -3.50 -2.86
C ALA A 51 -13.51 -4.19 -2.17
N LEU A 52 -12.93 -5.20 -2.83
CA LEU A 52 -11.78 -5.94 -2.30
C LEU A 52 -10.56 -5.04 -2.10
N VAL A 53 -10.24 -4.21 -3.10
CA VAL A 53 -9.09 -3.30 -3.04
C VAL A 53 -9.29 -2.25 -1.95
N THR A 54 -10.52 -1.72 -1.81
CA THR A 54 -10.91 -0.80 -0.75
C THR A 54 -10.70 -1.40 0.64
N VAL A 55 -11.07 -2.67 0.84
CA VAL A 55 -10.85 -3.39 2.11
C VAL A 55 -9.36 -3.55 2.40
N VAL A 56 -8.57 -3.97 1.41
CA VAL A 56 -7.11 -4.11 1.56
C VAL A 56 -6.47 -2.76 1.92
N LEU A 57 -6.88 -1.68 1.27
CA LEU A 57 -6.42 -0.32 1.59
C LEU A 57 -6.77 0.05 3.04
N GLY A 58 -7.97 -0.26 3.50
CA GLY A 58 -8.38 -0.04 4.90
C GLY A 58 -7.52 -0.79 5.92
N ILE A 59 -7.13 -2.04 5.61
CA ILE A 59 -6.20 -2.82 6.43
C ILE A 59 -4.82 -2.16 6.47
N LEU A 60 -4.30 -1.74 5.32
CA LEU A 60 -2.99 -1.06 5.24
C LEU A 60 -2.98 0.26 6.01
N LEU A 61 -4.05 1.06 5.90
CA LEU A 61 -4.25 2.28 6.68
C LEU A 61 -4.32 1.99 8.18
N SER A 62 -5.02 0.92 8.57
CA SER A 62 -5.08 0.50 9.97
C SER A 62 -3.70 0.11 10.51
N MET A 63 -2.91 -0.65 9.74
CA MET A 63 -1.53 -0.99 10.08
C MET A 63 -0.66 0.28 10.20
N ALA A 64 -0.83 1.25 9.32
CA ALA A 64 -0.12 2.52 9.38
C ALA A 64 -0.46 3.32 10.65
N MET A 65 -1.75 3.38 11.04
CA MET A 65 -2.18 4.04 12.28
C MET A 65 -1.60 3.36 13.52
N ILE A 66 -1.59 2.03 13.55
CA ILE A 66 -0.98 1.27 14.65
C ILE A 66 0.53 1.58 14.72
N GLY A 67 1.23 1.55 13.60
CA GLY A 67 2.66 1.86 13.53
C GLY A 67 2.97 3.28 14.03
N ALA A 68 2.21 4.28 13.60
CA ALA A 68 2.37 5.66 14.06
C ALA A 68 2.15 5.80 15.59
N SER A 69 1.18 5.06 16.15
CA SER A 69 0.95 5.04 17.59
C SER A 69 2.14 4.48 18.37
N TYR A 70 2.77 3.41 17.88
CA TYR A 70 3.97 2.84 18.49
C TYR A 70 5.16 3.81 18.44
N LEU A 71 5.39 4.49 17.32
CA LEU A 71 6.50 5.45 17.20
C LEU A 71 6.39 6.59 18.23
N VAL A 72 5.19 7.17 18.38
CA VAL A 72 4.95 8.23 19.37
C VAL A 72 5.04 7.69 20.81
N ARG A 73 4.54 6.47 21.05
CA ARG A 73 4.66 5.83 22.36
C ARG A 73 6.12 5.62 22.74
N ASP A 74 6.93 5.14 21.80
CA ASP A 74 8.34 4.87 22.05
C ASP A 74 9.11 6.15 22.34
N GLU A 75 8.85 7.24 21.61
CA GLU A 75 9.42 8.57 21.90
C GLU A 75 9.02 9.08 23.30
N ARG A 76 7.75 8.91 23.69
CA ARG A 76 7.27 9.28 25.03
C ARG A 76 7.91 8.44 26.13
N LEU A 77 8.14 7.14 25.90
CA LEU A 77 8.82 6.26 26.86
C LEU A 77 10.28 6.66 27.05
N VAL A 78 10.99 7.01 25.97
CA VAL A 78 12.37 7.49 26.04
C VAL A 78 12.47 8.78 26.84
N ASN A 79 11.57 9.73 26.60
CA ASN A 79 11.55 10.99 27.35
C ASN A 79 11.25 10.78 28.84
N LEU A 80 10.35 9.86 29.18
CA LEU A 80 10.04 9.52 30.58
C LEU A 80 11.22 8.86 31.30
N LEU A 81 11.96 7.97 30.62
CA LEU A 81 13.15 7.35 31.19
C LEU A 81 14.28 8.36 31.42
N TYR A 82 14.45 9.33 30.52
CA TYR A 82 15.40 10.42 30.70
C TYR A 82 15.06 11.28 31.92
N ASP A 83 13.78 11.58 32.13
CA ASP A 83 13.29 12.34 33.29
C ASP A 83 13.51 11.59 34.62
N MET A 84 13.25 10.27 34.66
CA MET A 84 13.47 9.45 35.87
C MET A 84 14.95 9.18 36.19
N GLY A 85 15.83 9.17 35.19
CA GLY A 85 17.26 8.94 35.36
C GLY A 85 18.11 10.20 35.57
N GLY A 86 17.49 11.39 35.50
CA GLY A 86 18.17 12.68 35.64
C GLY A 86 18.31 13.20 37.08
N ASP A 87 17.73 12.49 38.06
CA ASP A 87 17.67 12.90 39.48
C ASP A 87 18.74 12.24 40.38
N GLU A 88 19.88 11.82 39.80
CA GLU A 88 21.08 11.38 40.55
C GLU A 88 22.26 12.37 40.44
#